data_AF-A0A9D9ELH3-F1
#
_entry.id   AF-A0A9D9ELH3-F1
#
_cell.length_a   1.000
_cell.length_b   1.000
_cell.length_c   1.000
_cell.angle_alpha   90.00
_cell.angle_beta   90.00
_cell.angle_gamma   90.00
#
_symmetry.space_group_name_H-M   'P 1'
#
loop_
_entity.id
_entity.type
_entity.pdbx_description
1 polymer ?
#
loop_
_entity_poly.entity_id
_entity_poly.type
_entity_poly.pdbx_seq_one_letter_code
_entity_poly.pdbx_strand_id
1 'polypeptide(L)'
;MSGKCSSCGFAANPDGAHYCGKCGKPLGKERYVVVDDSEYSQLKWSNNYLRDQNYGLQRRLDSTFSSRMRRFFGRFRWSGMPEWVQVGAFILLLAVVAGAFYWGAGYFGSIILPSSSETLEIVEENGRYGLKDTGRLMFRTVLDCDYDRIDAADGCFVLVKSGRYGLAEAGGTVVVEPGFDSIAVINRNVILAYSGDKVGWVNARGKEILPCEYCGIVWEKGIAPDWSFQVPGPYLGNIVQVKRNSGDEWSLYNRKGRKLVQETYVDAVQTGVPDLIKVYDGSGYGLVDSDGKQVLPCGYSSISRFSAERAWCISGGDTALCVNSRGEKVFELDSKNIDRFWTFSEEGTIVGRSGLLTYYDRDGNIMIPPKYRYVRNAEGGYYDPSFKNGRAIVHNGSGFGYVDTKGNFTPAPDLK
;
A
#
# COMPACT_ATOMS: atom_id res chain seq x y z
N MET A 1 20.27 11.30 5.81
CA MET A 1 21.20 12.34 5.34
C MET A 1 20.74 12.67 3.94
N SER A 2 20.09 13.83 3.78
CA SER A 2 19.52 14.25 2.50
C SER A 2 20.61 14.31 1.42
N GLY A 3 20.41 13.57 0.33
CA GLY A 3 21.36 13.51 -0.77
C GLY A 3 21.46 14.88 -1.45
N LYS A 4 22.59 15.56 -1.26
CA LYS A 4 22.91 16.78 -2.01
C LYS A 4 23.06 16.42 -3.48
N CYS A 5 22.28 17.05 -4.35
CA CYS A 5 22.34 16.79 -5.79
C CYS A 5 23.74 17.12 -6.32
N SER A 6 24.42 16.12 -6.88
CA SER A 6 25.75 16.26 -7.48
C SER A 6 25.75 17.20 -8.68
N SER A 7 24.60 17.39 -9.34
CA SER A 7 24.50 18.19 -10.56
C SER A 7 24.20 19.67 -10.33
N CYS A 8 23.33 20.01 -9.38
CA CYS A 8 22.93 21.41 -9.13
C CYS A 8 23.16 21.88 -7.68
N GLY A 9 23.76 21.04 -6.84
CA GLY A 9 24.11 21.37 -5.45
C GLY A 9 22.92 21.44 -4.48
N PHE A 10 21.70 21.14 -4.93
CA PHE A 10 20.49 21.25 -4.12
C PHE A 10 20.46 20.19 -3.00
N ALA A 11 20.42 20.64 -1.74
CA ALA A 11 20.60 19.78 -0.56
C ALA A 11 19.29 19.39 0.15
N ALA A 12 18.16 19.94 -0.27
CA ALA A 12 16.86 19.77 0.38
C ALA A 12 16.02 18.63 -0.22
N ASN A 13 16.61 17.66 -0.93
CA ASN A 13 15.83 16.54 -1.47
C ASN A 13 15.28 15.64 -0.33
N PRO A 14 14.08 15.05 -0.49
CA PRO A 14 13.52 14.14 0.51
C PRO A 14 14.43 12.92 0.71
N ASP A 15 14.51 12.40 1.94
CA ASP A 15 15.19 11.12 2.20
C ASP A 15 14.50 10.01 1.38
N GLY A 16 15.26 9.29 0.56
CA GLY A 16 14.75 8.26 -0.37
C GLY A 16 14.43 8.74 -1.78
N ALA A 17 14.55 10.05 -2.09
CA ALA A 17 14.32 10.54 -3.44
C ALA A 17 15.38 10.03 -4.43
N HIS A 18 14.91 9.46 -5.55
CA HIS A 18 15.78 9.02 -6.65
C HIS A 18 16.27 10.19 -7.52
N TYR A 19 15.48 11.27 -7.61
CA TYR A 19 15.73 12.42 -8.48
C TYR A 19 15.69 13.74 -7.71
N CYS A 20 16.43 14.73 -8.22
CA CYS A 20 16.54 16.04 -7.62
C CYS A 20 15.28 16.87 -7.87
N GLY A 21 14.64 17.33 -6.80
CA GLY A 21 13.43 18.16 -6.89
C GLY A 21 13.64 19.53 -7.53
N LYS A 22 14.90 19.98 -7.73
CA LYS A 22 15.21 21.25 -8.38
C LYS A 22 15.53 21.13 -9.88
N CYS A 23 16.26 20.08 -10.27
CA CYS A 23 16.77 19.97 -11.63
C CYS A 23 16.39 18.67 -12.36
N GLY A 24 15.65 17.77 -11.71
CA GLY A 24 15.19 16.51 -12.30
C GLY A 24 16.29 15.47 -12.55
N LYS A 25 17.53 15.72 -12.11
CA LYS A 25 18.66 14.79 -12.28
C LYS A 25 18.75 13.77 -11.13
N PRO A 26 19.24 12.54 -11.37
CA PRO A 26 19.37 11.51 -10.34
C PRO A 26 20.25 11.96 -9.16
N LEU A 27 19.88 11.57 -7.93
CA LEU A 27 20.60 11.94 -6.69
C LEU A 27 21.67 10.94 -6.24
N GLY A 28 21.80 9.80 -6.94
CA GLY A 28 22.82 8.78 -6.68
C GLY A 28 23.34 8.16 -7.99
N LYS A 29 24.49 7.47 -7.92
CA LYS A 29 24.94 6.60 -9.01
C LYS A 29 23.92 5.48 -9.18
N GLU A 30 23.47 5.29 -10.42
CA GLU A 30 22.55 4.23 -10.84
C GLU A 30 22.76 2.94 -10.04
N ARG A 31 21.80 2.62 -9.18
CA ARG A 31 21.52 1.24 -8.82
C ARG A 31 20.28 0.88 -9.58
N TYR A 32 20.47 0.11 -10.65
CA TYR A 32 19.44 -0.75 -11.20
C TYR A 32 18.70 -1.38 -10.02
N VAL A 33 17.43 -1.03 -9.84
CA VAL A 33 16.58 -1.79 -8.93
C VAL A 33 16.26 -3.07 -9.68
N VAL A 34 17.13 -4.07 -9.49
CA VAL A 34 16.69 -5.45 -9.53
C VAL A 34 15.65 -5.55 -8.42
N VAL A 35 14.41 -5.84 -8.78
CA VAL A 35 13.34 -6.11 -7.82
C VAL A 35 13.84 -7.22 -6.90
N ASP A 36 14.03 -6.89 -5.62
CA ASP A 36 14.47 -7.82 -4.59
C ASP A 36 13.38 -8.87 -4.33
N ASP A 37 13.79 -10.13 -4.23
CA ASP A 37 13.02 -11.39 -4.27
C ASP A 37 11.95 -11.54 -3.16
N SER A 38 11.76 -10.56 -2.29
CA SER A 38 10.93 -10.70 -1.09
C SER A 38 9.41 -10.59 -1.34
N GLU A 39 8.98 -9.85 -2.37
CA GLU A 39 7.55 -9.79 -2.76
C GLU A 39 7.10 -10.97 -3.64
N TYR A 40 8.03 -11.82 -4.10
CA TYR A 40 7.74 -12.99 -4.94
C TYR A 40 7.07 -14.16 -4.19
N SER A 41 7.00 -14.09 -2.86
CA SER A 41 6.48 -15.16 -2.01
C SER A 41 4.94 -15.33 -2.10
N GLN A 42 4.19 -14.27 -2.41
CA GLN A 42 2.72 -14.36 -2.59
C GLN A 42 2.33 -14.93 -3.96
N LEU A 43 3.17 -14.75 -4.99
CA LEU A 43 2.98 -15.37 -6.31
C LEU A 43 3.32 -16.87 -6.32
N LYS A 44 4.19 -17.33 -5.40
CA LYS A 44 4.53 -18.76 -5.25
C LYS A 44 3.32 -19.63 -4.89
N TRP A 45 2.37 -19.10 -4.10
CA TRP A 45 1.14 -19.80 -3.75
C TRP A 45 0.18 -19.93 -4.95
N SER A 46 0.00 -18.84 -5.70
CA SER A 46 -0.84 -18.84 -6.91
C SER A 46 -0.26 -19.70 -8.03
N ASN A 47 1.07 -19.69 -8.19
CA ASN A 47 1.76 -20.49 -9.20
C ASN A 47 1.78 -21.99 -8.83
N ASN A 48 1.90 -22.34 -7.54
CA ASN A 48 1.72 -23.72 -7.08
C ASN A 48 0.26 -24.20 -7.25
N TYR A 49 -0.72 -23.34 -6.99
CA TYR A 49 -2.14 -23.65 -7.20
C TYR A 49 -2.47 -23.90 -8.69
N LEU A 50 -1.97 -23.07 -9.60
CA LEU A 50 -2.15 -23.25 -11.05
C LEU A 50 -1.36 -24.46 -11.59
N ARG A 51 -0.19 -24.74 -11.01
CA ARG A 51 0.61 -25.93 -11.32
C ARG A 51 -0.09 -27.21 -10.88
N ASP A 52 -0.73 -27.23 -9.71
CA ASP A 52 -1.53 -28.36 -9.22
C ASP A 52 -2.81 -28.58 -10.05
N GLN A 53 -3.47 -27.50 -10.51
CA GLN A 53 -4.59 -27.59 -11.45
C GLN A 53 -4.16 -28.16 -12.81
N ASN A 54 -2.97 -27.78 -13.32
CA ASN A 54 -2.41 -28.32 -14.57
C ASN A 54 -1.99 -29.80 -14.46
N TYR A 55 -1.39 -30.23 -13.34
CA TYR A 55 -1.14 -31.64 -13.07
C TYR A 55 -2.44 -32.45 -12.95
N GLY A 56 -3.48 -31.86 -12.36
CA GLY A 56 -4.83 -32.43 -12.31
C GLY A 56 -5.47 -32.58 -13.70
N LEU A 57 -5.29 -31.59 -14.58
CA LEU A 57 -5.78 -31.62 -15.96
C LEU A 57 -5.03 -32.65 -16.81
N GLN A 58 -3.71 -32.76 -16.66
CA GLN A 58 -2.90 -33.80 -17.33
C GLN A 58 -3.32 -35.22 -16.92
N ARG A 59 -3.54 -35.50 -15.63
CA ARG A 59 -4.04 -36.82 -15.19
C ARG A 59 -5.45 -37.14 -15.70
N ARG A 60 -6.32 -36.12 -15.82
CA ARG A 60 -7.66 -36.28 -16.41
C ARG A 60 -7.59 -36.52 -17.92
N LEU A 61 -6.66 -35.87 -18.62
CA LEU A 61 -6.42 -36.10 -20.05
C LEU A 61 -5.84 -37.50 -20.30
N ASP A 62 -4.87 -37.96 -19.51
CA ASP A 62 -4.26 -39.29 -19.66
C ASP A 62 -5.23 -40.45 -19.39
N SER A 63 -6.09 -40.32 -18.37
CA SER A 63 -7.11 -41.34 -18.06
C SER A 63 -8.24 -41.38 -19.10
N THR A 64 -8.60 -40.23 -19.68
CA THR A 64 -9.62 -40.15 -20.74
C THR A 64 -9.07 -40.57 -22.10
N PHE A 65 -7.79 -40.28 -22.38
CA PHE A 65 -7.11 -40.63 -23.63
C PHE A 65 -6.83 -42.14 -23.69
N SER A 66 -6.33 -42.75 -22.61
CA SER A 66 -6.06 -44.19 -22.56
C SER A 66 -7.32 -45.07 -22.71
N SER A 67 -8.45 -44.64 -22.14
CA SER A 67 -9.73 -45.37 -22.22
C SER A 67 -10.47 -45.20 -23.55
N ARG A 68 -10.27 -44.08 -24.27
CA ARG A 68 -10.76 -43.88 -25.65
C ARG A 68 -9.85 -44.57 -26.68
N MET A 69 -8.54 -44.54 -26.50
CA MET A 69 -7.56 -45.22 -27.37
C MET A 69 -7.80 -46.75 -27.36
N ARG A 70 -7.99 -47.39 -26.19
CA ARG A 70 -8.29 -48.85 -26.14
C ARG A 70 -9.54 -49.24 -26.95
N ARG A 71 -10.59 -48.41 -26.93
CA ARG A 71 -11.82 -48.64 -27.72
C ARG A 71 -11.63 -48.37 -29.21
N PHE A 72 -10.81 -47.38 -29.56
CA PHE A 72 -10.51 -47.04 -30.96
C PHE A 72 -9.63 -48.11 -31.63
N PHE A 73 -8.63 -48.64 -30.91
CA PHE A 73 -7.67 -49.62 -31.48
C PHE A 73 -8.11 -51.08 -31.39
N GLY A 74 -9.10 -51.41 -30.55
CA GLY A 74 -9.77 -52.73 -30.58
C GLY A 74 -10.49 -53.03 -31.91
N ARG A 75 -10.64 -52.03 -32.79
CA ARG A 75 -11.25 -52.18 -34.13
C ARG A 75 -10.26 -52.50 -35.25
N PHE A 76 -8.95 -52.36 -35.04
CA PHE A 76 -7.94 -52.61 -36.08
C PHE A 76 -7.22 -53.94 -35.86
N ARG A 77 -7.86 -55.04 -36.24
CA ARG A 77 -7.17 -56.32 -36.50
C ARG A 77 -6.81 -56.38 -37.98
N TRP A 78 -5.53 -56.22 -38.30
CA TRP A 78 -5.05 -56.38 -39.67
C TRP A 78 -4.99 -57.88 -39.96
N SER A 79 -5.92 -58.40 -40.76
CA SER A 79 -6.03 -59.84 -41.04
C SER A 79 -4.83 -60.33 -41.85
N GLY A 80 -4.07 -61.29 -41.31
CA GLY A 80 -3.05 -62.05 -42.03
C GLY A 80 -1.60 -61.94 -41.54
N MET A 81 -1.30 -61.16 -40.49
CA MET A 81 0.05 -61.06 -39.91
C MET A 81 0.16 -61.71 -38.52
N PRO A 82 1.27 -62.39 -38.19
CA PRO A 82 1.52 -62.93 -36.84
C PRO A 82 1.58 -61.82 -35.77
N GLU A 83 0.98 -62.05 -34.60
CA GLU A 83 0.84 -61.04 -33.53
C GLU A 83 2.18 -60.41 -33.10
N TRP A 84 3.27 -61.18 -33.06
CA TRP A 84 4.58 -60.66 -32.65
C TRP A 84 5.16 -59.62 -33.63
N VAL A 85 4.85 -59.73 -34.92
CA VAL A 85 5.26 -58.75 -35.95
C VAL A 85 4.47 -57.46 -35.80
N GLN A 86 3.17 -57.57 -35.50
CA GLN A 86 2.30 -56.41 -35.27
C GLN A 86 2.74 -55.64 -34.01
N VAL A 87 3.08 -56.37 -32.93
CA VAL A 87 3.61 -55.78 -31.70
C VAL A 87 5.00 -55.15 -31.93
N GLY A 88 5.88 -55.83 -32.67
CA GLY A 88 7.22 -55.32 -32.98
C GLY A 88 7.22 -54.04 -33.84
N ALA A 89 6.41 -54.00 -34.89
CA ALA A 89 6.23 -52.80 -35.72
C ALA A 89 5.60 -51.65 -34.94
N PHE A 90 4.72 -51.95 -33.98
CA PHE A 90 4.07 -50.96 -33.13
C PHE A 90 5.02 -50.36 -32.07
N ILE A 91 5.89 -51.18 -31.48
CA ILE A 91 6.94 -50.72 -30.56
C ILE A 91 7.94 -49.84 -31.32
N LEU A 92 8.30 -50.19 -32.55
CA LEU A 92 9.14 -49.36 -33.42
C LEU A 92 8.46 -48.03 -33.78
N LEU A 93 7.17 -48.02 -34.12
CA LEU A 93 6.43 -46.80 -34.37
C LEU A 93 6.36 -45.90 -33.12
N LEU A 94 6.10 -46.49 -31.95
CA LEU A 94 6.11 -45.78 -30.67
C LEU A 94 7.51 -45.28 -30.32
N ALA A 95 8.57 -46.02 -30.62
CA ALA A 95 9.95 -45.57 -30.41
C ALA A 95 10.35 -44.45 -31.37
N VAL A 96 9.82 -44.43 -32.60
CA VAL A 96 10.02 -43.34 -33.56
C VAL A 96 9.22 -42.10 -33.16
N VAL A 97 7.98 -42.25 -32.70
CA VAL A 97 7.17 -41.13 -32.20
C VAL A 97 7.73 -40.60 -30.87
N ALA A 98 8.10 -41.48 -29.94
CA ALA A 98 8.75 -41.11 -28.69
C ALA A 98 10.14 -40.53 -28.94
N GLY A 99 10.90 -41.06 -29.89
CA GLY A 99 12.18 -40.54 -30.34
C GLY A 99 12.05 -39.17 -30.98
N ALA A 100 11.05 -38.93 -31.83
CA ALA A 100 10.71 -37.62 -32.36
C ALA A 100 10.21 -36.66 -31.27
N PHE A 101 9.53 -37.17 -30.24
CA PHE A 101 9.16 -36.41 -29.05
C PHE A 101 10.36 -36.13 -28.14
N TYR A 102 11.37 -37.00 -28.08
CA TYR A 102 12.57 -36.84 -27.25
C TYR A 102 13.60 -35.94 -27.93
N TRP A 103 13.77 -36.07 -29.26
CA TRP A 103 14.53 -35.12 -30.08
C TRP A 103 13.82 -33.77 -30.12
N GLY A 104 12.49 -33.77 -30.27
CA GLY A 104 11.66 -32.58 -30.14
C GLY A 104 11.79 -31.95 -28.77
N ALA A 105 11.58 -32.68 -27.67
CA ALA A 105 11.68 -32.17 -26.30
C ALA A 105 13.12 -31.85 -25.87
N GLY A 106 14.15 -32.44 -26.48
CA GLY A 106 15.54 -32.06 -26.28
C GLY A 106 15.88 -30.75 -26.98
N TYR A 107 15.34 -30.52 -28.18
CA TYR A 107 15.48 -29.24 -28.90
C TYR A 107 14.59 -28.14 -28.29
N PHE A 108 13.35 -28.46 -27.92
CA PHE A 108 12.38 -27.57 -27.29
C PHE A 108 12.62 -27.37 -25.78
N GLY A 109 13.30 -28.29 -25.10
CA GLY A 109 13.77 -28.11 -23.72
C GLY A 109 15.00 -27.21 -23.63
N SER A 110 15.71 -27.01 -24.75
CA SER A 110 16.81 -26.05 -24.90
C SER A 110 16.35 -24.70 -25.44
N ILE A 111 15.18 -24.65 -26.09
CA ILE A 111 14.42 -23.41 -26.27
C ILE A 111 13.71 -23.18 -24.94
N ILE A 112 14.45 -22.56 -24.01
CA ILE A 112 13.96 -21.89 -22.81
C ILE A 112 12.53 -21.42 -23.10
N LEU A 113 11.51 -22.02 -22.48
CA LEU A 113 10.22 -21.34 -22.35
C LEU A 113 10.58 -20.08 -21.55
N PRO A 114 10.61 -18.87 -22.17
CA PRO A 114 10.83 -17.70 -21.37
C PRO A 114 9.66 -17.70 -20.38
N SER A 115 9.98 -17.69 -19.09
CA SER A 115 9.01 -17.24 -18.11
C SER A 115 8.49 -15.92 -18.66
N SER A 116 7.18 -15.82 -18.88
CA SER A 116 6.54 -14.63 -19.45
C SER A 116 6.55 -13.47 -18.45
N SER A 117 7.74 -13.09 -17.99
CA SER A 117 8.02 -11.79 -17.41
C SER A 117 8.36 -10.89 -18.58
N GLU A 118 7.49 -9.93 -18.87
CA GLU A 118 7.79 -8.82 -19.77
C GLU A 118 8.96 -8.05 -19.14
N THR A 119 10.20 -8.38 -19.51
CA THR A 119 11.37 -7.60 -19.13
C THR A 119 11.54 -6.52 -20.19
N LEU A 120 11.06 -5.32 -19.88
CA LEU A 120 11.37 -4.14 -20.69
C LEU A 120 12.75 -3.63 -20.30
N GLU A 121 13.61 -3.45 -21.30
CA GLU A 121 14.93 -2.86 -21.15
C GLU A 121 14.99 -1.50 -21.84
N ILE A 122 15.66 -0.55 -21.18
CA ILE A 122 16.02 0.73 -21.77
C ILE A 122 17.25 0.51 -22.63
N VAL A 123 17.16 0.90 -23.90
CA VAL A 123 18.24 0.76 -24.87
C VAL A 123 18.66 2.10 -25.41
N GLU A 124 19.95 2.24 -25.73
CA GLU A 124 20.52 3.44 -26.34
C GLU A 124 21.04 3.11 -27.75
N GLU A 125 20.60 3.88 -28.75
CA GLU A 125 21.09 3.83 -30.13
C GLU A 125 21.37 5.25 -30.62
N ASN A 126 22.58 5.49 -31.14
CA ASN A 126 23.00 6.81 -31.65
C ASN A 126 22.80 7.98 -30.67
N GLY A 127 22.97 7.75 -29.37
CA GLY A 127 22.77 8.77 -28.34
C GLY A 127 21.30 9.10 -28.04
N ARG A 128 20.37 8.25 -28.48
CA ARG A 128 18.93 8.35 -28.19
C ARG A 128 18.47 7.09 -27.48
N TYR A 129 17.48 7.23 -26.61
CA TYR A 129 16.98 6.16 -25.75
C TYR A 129 15.61 5.67 -26.23
N GLY A 130 15.39 4.36 -26.13
CA GLY A 130 14.13 3.66 -26.45
C GLY A 130 13.86 2.52 -25.46
N LEU A 131 12.78 1.78 -25.68
CA LEU A 131 12.39 0.60 -24.88
C LEU A 131 12.26 -0.62 -25.79
N LYS A 132 12.83 -1.75 -25.35
CA LYS A 132 12.67 -3.05 -26.02
C LYS A 132 12.15 -4.10 -25.04
N ASP A 133 11.24 -4.95 -25.51
CA ASP A 133 10.79 -6.15 -24.79
C ASP A 133 11.78 -7.29 -25.04
N THR A 134 12.53 -7.65 -24.01
CA THR A 134 13.54 -8.73 -24.02
C THR A 134 13.00 -10.04 -23.44
N GLY A 135 11.79 -10.04 -22.90
CA GLY A 135 11.15 -11.21 -22.30
C GLY A 135 10.58 -12.20 -23.33
N ARG A 136 10.64 -11.86 -24.62
CA ARG A 136 10.15 -12.69 -25.73
C ARG A 136 11.32 -13.23 -26.57
N LEU A 137 11.10 -14.38 -27.21
CA LEU A 137 12.02 -15.00 -28.18
C LEU A 137 12.45 -14.08 -29.34
N MET A 138 11.72 -13.00 -29.59
CA MET A 138 12.11 -11.93 -30.50
C MET A 138 12.04 -10.59 -29.77
N PHE A 139 13.14 -9.83 -29.81
CA PHE A 139 13.19 -8.45 -29.32
C PHE A 139 12.16 -7.61 -30.07
N ARG A 140 11.18 -7.08 -29.35
CA ARG A 140 10.18 -6.17 -29.91
C ARG A 140 10.49 -4.75 -29.44
N THR A 141 10.70 -3.83 -30.38
CA THR A 141 10.75 -2.40 -30.05
C THR A 141 9.38 -1.97 -29.51
N VAL A 142 9.38 -1.40 -28.31
CA VAL A 142 8.20 -0.86 -27.62
C VAL A 142 8.16 0.65 -27.78
N LEU A 143 9.30 1.31 -27.55
CA LEU A 143 9.52 2.71 -27.89
C LEU A 143 10.77 2.81 -28.74
N ASP A 144 10.68 3.52 -29.87
CA ASP A 144 11.82 3.81 -30.71
C ASP A 144 12.85 4.67 -29.96
N CYS A 145 14.12 4.58 -30.38
CA CYS A 145 15.22 5.37 -29.83
C CYS A 145 15.13 6.84 -30.25
N ASP A 146 14.12 7.52 -29.69
CA ASP A 146 13.67 8.85 -30.06
C ASP A 146 13.74 9.85 -28.90
N TYR A 147 14.19 9.40 -27.73
CA TYR A 147 14.22 10.20 -26.49
C TYR A 147 15.65 10.61 -26.13
N ASP A 148 15.79 11.77 -25.49
CA ASP A 148 17.07 12.24 -24.96
C ASP A 148 17.50 11.38 -23.76
N ARG A 149 16.51 10.89 -23.00
CA ARG A 149 16.69 10.05 -21.81
C ARG A 149 15.38 9.32 -21.49
N ILE A 150 15.50 8.09 -21.00
CA ILE A 150 14.40 7.35 -20.37
C ILE A 150 14.87 6.89 -19.00
N ASP A 151 14.05 7.10 -17.99
CA ASP A 151 14.33 6.82 -16.59
C ASP A 151 13.28 5.85 -16.06
N ALA A 152 13.68 4.68 -15.54
CA ALA A 152 12.75 3.77 -14.86
C ALA A 152 12.42 4.29 -13.45
N ALA A 153 11.14 4.29 -13.09
CA ALA A 153 10.65 4.68 -11.78
C ALA A 153 9.57 3.69 -11.28
N ASP A 154 9.04 3.91 -10.08
CA ASP A 154 8.02 3.04 -9.48
C ASP A 154 6.78 2.93 -10.39
N GLY A 155 6.66 1.80 -11.10
CA GLY A 155 5.54 1.45 -11.96
C GLY A 155 5.43 2.22 -13.29
N CYS A 156 6.45 3.00 -13.69
CA CYS A 156 6.42 3.79 -14.92
C CYS A 156 7.83 4.12 -15.45
N PHE A 157 7.89 4.73 -16.63
CA PHE A 157 9.08 5.34 -17.21
C PHE A 157 8.88 6.85 -17.36
N VAL A 158 9.87 7.64 -16.94
CA VAL A 158 9.93 9.07 -17.22
C VAL A 158 10.66 9.26 -18.55
N LEU A 159 10.02 9.97 -19.47
CA LEU A 159 10.51 10.22 -20.82
C LEU A 159 11.03 11.65 -20.91
N VAL A 160 12.22 11.85 -21.47
CA VAL A 160 12.77 13.19 -21.72
C VAL A 160 13.01 13.38 -23.21
N LYS A 161 12.42 14.41 -23.80
CA LYS A 161 12.60 14.75 -25.21
C LYS A 161 12.68 16.26 -25.38
N SER A 162 13.75 16.74 -26.00
CA SER A 162 14.05 18.18 -26.17
C SER A 162 13.97 18.95 -24.84
N GLY A 163 14.44 18.34 -23.75
CA GLY A 163 14.40 18.92 -22.40
C GLY A 163 13.01 18.98 -21.73
N ARG A 164 11.97 18.42 -22.36
CA ARG A 164 10.61 18.31 -21.80
C ARG A 164 10.36 16.90 -21.27
N TYR A 165 9.50 16.79 -20.26
CA TYR A 165 9.23 15.56 -19.53
C TYR A 165 7.85 15.01 -19.84
N GLY A 166 7.78 13.70 -20.02
CA GLY A 166 6.58 12.89 -20.21
C GLY A 166 6.64 11.59 -19.42
N LEU A 167 5.64 10.73 -19.58
CA LEU A 167 5.51 9.46 -18.88
C LEU A 167 5.05 8.36 -19.83
N ALA A 168 5.65 7.18 -19.67
CA ALA A 168 5.10 5.93 -20.15
C ALA A 168 4.75 5.02 -18.96
N GLU A 169 3.69 4.22 -19.10
CA GLU A 169 3.34 3.23 -18.08
C GLU A 169 4.35 2.05 -18.10
N ALA A 170 4.25 1.13 -17.13
CA ALA A 170 5.17 -0.01 -17.02
C ALA A 170 5.24 -0.91 -18.28
N GLY A 171 4.21 -0.90 -19.13
CA GLY A 171 4.20 -1.62 -20.42
C GLY A 171 4.86 -0.86 -21.58
N GLY A 172 5.36 0.35 -21.33
CA GLY A 172 6.02 1.22 -22.32
C GLY A 172 5.06 2.05 -23.18
N THR A 173 3.74 1.97 -22.98
CA THR A 173 2.78 2.88 -23.62
C THR A 173 3.00 4.31 -23.11
N VAL A 174 3.20 5.26 -24.02
CA VAL A 174 3.24 6.69 -23.65
C VAL A 174 1.86 7.12 -23.18
N VAL A 175 1.77 7.56 -21.92
CA VAL A 175 0.52 8.00 -21.29
C VAL A 175 0.49 9.51 -21.05
N VAL A 176 1.66 10.15 -21.03
CA VAL A 176 1.82 11.60 -21.01
C VAL A 176 2.95 11.96 -21.98
N GLU A 177 2.63 12.68 -23.05
CA GLU A 177 3.64 13.14 -24.00
C GLU A 177 4.64 14.12 -23.35
N PRO A 178 5.93 14.12 -23.77
CA PRO A 178 6.91 15.10 -23.30
C PRO A 178 6.45 16.54 -23.52
N GLY A 179 5.97 17.16 -22.45
CA GLY A 179 5.33 18.47 -22.49
C GLY A 179 5.49 19.27 -21.21
N PHE A 180 5.93 18.66 -20.11
CA PHE A 180 6.16 19.33 -18.84
C PHE A 180 7.61 19.83 -18.72
N ASP A 181 7.82 20.86 -17.90
CA ASP A 181 9.17 21.38 -17.61
C ASP A 181 9.94 20.42 -16.70
N SER A 182 9.24 19.73 -15.80
CA SER A 182 9.80 18.63 -15.00
C SER A 182 8.71 17.71 -14.45
N ILE A 183 9.11 16.50 -14.04
CA ILE A 183 8.25 15.53 -13.37
C ILE A 183 8.99 14.98 -12.15
N ALA A 184 8.28 14.86 -11.02
CA ALA A 184 8.76 14.21 -9.81
C ALA A 184 7.91 12.97 -9.49
N VAL A 185 8.55 11.79 -9.49
CA VAL A 185 7.89 10.52 -9.14
C VAL A 185 8.14 10.24 -7.65
N ILE A 186 7.06 10.26 -6.86
CA ILE A 186 7.12 9.88 -5.43
C ILE A 186 6.84 8.38 -5.28
N ASN A 187 5.81 7.89 -5.97
CA ASN A 187 5.47 6.48 -6.13
C ASN A 187 4.51 6.34 -7.33
N ARG A 188 4.12 5.11 -7.68
CA ARG A 188 3.25 4.81 -8.82
C ARG A 188 1.90 5.53 -8.83
N ASN A 189 1.39 5.96 -7.67
CA ASN A 189 0.13 6.67 -7.55
C ASN A 189 0.30 8.20 -7.52
N VAL A 190 1.52 8.69 -7.33
CA VAL A 190 1.81 10.10 -7.04
C VAL A 190 2.99 10.59 -7.87
N ILE A 191 2.65 11.20 -8.99
CA ILE A 191 3.59 11.82 -9.90
C ILE A 191 3.18 13.29 -10.06
N LEU A 192 4.08 14.19 -9.69
CA LEU A 192 3.87 15.62 -9.79
C LEU A 192 4.46 16.12 -11.11
N ALA A 193 3.64 16.78 -11.91
CA ALA A 193 4.03 17.33 -13.20
C ALA A 193 4.06 18.86 -13.11
N TYR A 194 5.13 19.49 -13.59
CA TYR A 194 5.35 20.93 -13.44
C TYR A 194 5.41 21.64 -14.78
N SER A 195 4.77 22.80 -14.86
CA SER A 195 4.83 23.71 -16.00
C SER A 195 4.86 25.15 -15.49
N GLY A 196 5.97 25.84 -15.67
CA GLY A 196 6.23 27.15 -15.08
C GLY A 196 6.18 27.10 -13.55
N ASP A 197 5.32 27.94 -12.95
CA ASP A 197 5.05 28.00 -11.52
C ASP A 197 3.90 27.07 -11.08
N LYS A 198 3.36 26.28 -12.00
CA LYS A 198 2.21 25.40 -11.75
C LYS A 198 2.63 23.94 -11.58
N VAL A 199 1.86 23.23 -10.78
CA VAL A 199 1.98 21.80 -10.50
C VAL A 199 0.63 21.11 -10.66
N GLY A 200 0.66 19.93 -11.27
CA GLY A 200 -0.45 18.98 -11.34
C GLY A 200 -0.07 17.65 -10.71
N TRP A 201 -1.06 16.77 -10.56
CA TRP A 201 -0.87 15.43 -10.03
C TRP A 201 -1.46 14.40 -10.99
N VAL A 202 -0.63 13.47 -11.45
CA VAL A 202 -1.00 12.31 -12.26
C VAL A 202 -0.53 11.01 -11.60
N ASN A 203 -1.03 9.86 -12.04
CA ASN A 203 -0.50 8.55 -11.64
C ASN A 203 0.34 7.90 -12.76
N ALA A 204 0.97 6.76 -12.48
CA ALA A 204 1.82 6.01 -13.42
C ALA A 204 1.11 5.52 -14.69
N ARG A 205 -0.23 5.51 -14.71
CA ARG A 205 -1.04 5.21 -15.90
C ARG A 205 -1.45 6.47 -16.68
N GLY A 206 -0.88 7.63 -16.33
CA GLY A 206 -1.20 8.93 -16.91
C GLY A 206 -2.60 9.45 -16.57
N LYS A 207 -3.31 8.85 -15.61
CA LYS A 207 -4.58 9.41 -15.15
C LYS A 207 -4.28 10.71 -14.41
N GLU A 208 -4.83 11.80 -14.92
CA GLU A 208 -4.86 13.08 -14.23
C GLU A 208 -5.76 12.99 -12.99
N ILE A 209 -5.19 13.34 -11.84
CA ILE A 209 -5.88 13.43 -10.56
C ILE A 209 -6.15 14.91 -10.25
N LEU A 210 -5.15 15.78 -10.48
CA LEU A 210 -5.32 17.23 -10.44
C LEU A 210 -4.64 17.85 -11.67
N PRO A 211 -5.31 18.76 -12.40
CA PRO A 211 -4.72 19.45 -13.53
C PRO A 211 -3.52 20.31 -13.11
N CYS A 212 -2.60 20.58 -14.04
CA CYS A 212 -1.40 21.39 -13.80
C CYS A 212 -1.72 22.90 -13.78
N GLU A 213 -2.52 23.35 -12.81
CA GLU A 213 -2.93 24.75 -12.65
C GLU A 213 -2.70 25.31 -11.23
N TYR A 214 -2.23 24.48 -10.30
CA TYR A 214 -2.06 24.83 -8.89
C TYR A 214 -0.66 25.37 -8.63
N CYS A 215 -0.50 26.35 -7.73
CA CYS A 215 0.82 26.83 -7.33
C CYS A 215 1.46 25.99 -6.21
N GLY A 216 0.75 25.01 -5.64
CA GLY A 216 1.32 24.13 -4.62
C GLY A 216 0.49 22.89 -4.33
N ILE A 217 1.16 21.74 -4.21
CA ILE A 217 0.60 20.46 -3.75
C ILE A 217 1.56 19.90 -2.71
N VAL A 218 1.08 19.57 -1.51
CA VAL A 218 1.90 19.04 -0.41
C VAL A 218 1.58 17.56 -0.18
N TRP A 219 2.60 16.72 -0.36
CA TRP A 219 2.53 15.28 -0.07
C TRP A 219 3.27 14.93 1.22
N GLU A 220 2.79 13.88 1.91
CA GLU A 220 3.04 13.49 3.31
C GLU A 220 4.49 13.63 3.85
N LYS A 221 5.53 13.68 3.02
CA LYS A 221 6.93 13.85 3.45
C LYS A 221 7.86 14.54 2.42
N GLY A 222 7.37 15.42 1.54
CA GLY A 222 8.28 16.10 0.61
C GLY A 222 7.68 17.17 -0.31
N ILE A 223 8.13 18.42 -0.09
CA ILE A 223 8.45 19.49 -1.05
C ILE A 223 7.37 19.84 -2.09
N ALA A 224 6.60 20.89 -1.81
CA ALA A 224 6.38 21.92 -2.82
C ALA A 224 7.66 22.80 -2.88
N PRO A 225 8.14 23.24 -4.05
CA PRO A 225 9.39 23.97 -4.15
C PRO A 225 9.35 25.25 -3.31
N ASP A 226 10.30 25.31 -2.38
CA ASP A 226 10.91 26.48 -1.74
C ASP A 226 10.07 27.77 -1.69
N TRP A 227 9.14 27.86 -0.73
CA TRP A 227 8.90 29.07 0.06
C TRP A 227 8.57 28.67 1.49
N SER A 228 9.41 29.14 2.41
CA SER A 228 9.29 29.01 3.85
C SER A 228 7.89 29.38 4.36
N PHE A 229 7.07 28.38 4.64
CA PHE A 229 5.96 28.52 5.57
C PHE A 229 5.98 27.34 6.53
N GLN A 230 5.69 27.64 7.79
CA GLN A 230 5.47 26.70 8.88
C GLN A 230 4.31 25.78 8.49
N VAL A 231 4.59 24.69 7.77
CA VAL A 231 3.58 23.68 7.47
C VAL A 231 3.65 22.65 8.61
N PRO A 232 2.56 22.44 9.38
CA PRO A 232 2.51 21.35 10.35
C PRO A 232 2.58 20.02 9.59
N GLY A 233 3.73 19.33 9.66
CA GLY A 233 3.82 17.94 9.19
C GLY A 233 3.14 16.96 10.16
N PRO A 234 3.23 15.64 9.90
CA PRO A 234 3.10 14.95 8.63
C PRO A 234 2.30 13.66 8.81
N TYR A 235 0.97 13.66 8.68
CA TYR A 235 0.16 12.42 8.54
C TYR A 235 -1.16 12.76 7.86
N LEU A 236 -1.10 13.02 6.55
CA LEU A 236 -2.32 13.33 5.81
C LEU A 236 -2.92 12.13 5.08
N GLY A 237 -2.32 10.94 5.12
CA GLY A 237 -2.89 9.70 4.60
C GLY A 237 -3.57 9.86 3.24
N ASN A 238 -4.90 9.78 3.24
CA ASN A 238 -5.75 9.91 2.06
C ASN A 238 -6.16 11.35 1.69
N ILE A 239 -5.56 12.35 2.33
CA ILE A 239 -5.76 13.80 2.18
C ILE A 239 -4.49 14.45 1.62
N VAL A 240 -4.69 15.43 0.75
CA VAL A 240 -3.63 16.21 0.10
C VAL A 240 -3.98 17.69 0.26
N GLN A 241 -3.01 18.49 0.68
CA GLN A 241 -3.16 19.95 0.72
C GLN A 241 -2.77 20.55 -0.63
N VAL A 242 -3.63 21.40 -1.17
CA VAL A 242 -3.48 21.98 -2.50
C VAL A 242 -3.79 23.48 -2.44
N LYS A 243 -2.95 24.29 -3.05
CA LYS A 243 -3.10 25.75 -3.14
C LYS A 243 -3.21 26.17 -4.60
N ARG A 244 -4.29 26.88 -4.93
CA ARG A 244 -4.58 27.27 -6.32
C ARG A 244 -3.69 28.41 -6.79
N ASN A 245 -3.74 29.55 -6.10
CA ASN A 245 -2.93 30.72 -6.43
C ASN A 245 -2.06 31.20 -5.27
N SER A 246 -1.06 32.00 -5.60
CA SER A 246 -0.29 32.73 -4.58
C SER A 246 -1.24 33.65 -3.81
N GLY A 247 -1.20 33.58 -2.48
CA GLY A 247 -2.15 34.28 -1.60
C GLY A 247 -3.39 33.48 -1.16
N ASP A 248 -3.80 32.44 -1.90
CA ASP A 248 -4.97 31.61 -1.49
C ASP A 248 -4.66 30.75 -0.26
N GLU A 249 -5.69 30.39 0.49
CA GLU A 249 -5.58 29.39 1.56
C GLU A 249 -5.42 27.97 0.99
N TRP A 250 -4.79 27.09 1.76
CA TRP A 250 -4.66 25.67 1.40
C TRP A 250 -6.03 25.00 1.48
N SER A 251 -6.41 24.31 0.40
CA SER A 251 -7.60 23.47 0.35
C SER A 251 -7.23 22.00 0.48
N LEU A 252 -8.13 21.22 1.06
CA LEU A 252 -7.94 19.77 1.21
C LEU A 252 -8.58 19.03 0.04
N TYR A 253 -7.87 18.05 -0.48
CA TYR A 253 -8.32 17.16 -1.55
C TYR A 253 -8.10 15.71 -1.12
N ASN A 254 -8.95 14.82 -1.59
CA ASN A 254 -8.75 13.39 -1.39
C ASN A 254 -7.82 12.80 -2.46
N ARG A 255 -7.50 11.50 -2.32
CA ARG A 255 -6.63 10.82 -3.29
C ARG A 255 -7.22 10.60 -4.69
N LYS A 256 -8.49 10.92 -4.89
CA LYS A 256 -9.17 10.91 -6.19
C LYS A 256 -9.21 12.30 -6.84
N GLY A 257 -8.59 13.31 -6.22
CA GLY A 257 -8.61 14.70 -6.72
C GLY A 257 -9.91 15.44 -6.41
N ARG A 258 -10.76 14.92 -5.52
CA ARG A 258 -11.97 15.62 -5.08
C ARG A 258 -11.64 16.57 -3.95
N LYS A 259 -12.03 17.83 -4.12
CA LYS A 259 -11.91 18.84 -3.07
C LYS A 259 -12.83 18.46 -1.89
N LEU A 260 -12.26 18.32 -0.70
CA LEU A 260 -12.99 18.07 0.55
C LEU A 260 -13.52 19.41 1.06
N VAL A 261 -14.55 19.95 0.41
CA VAL A 261 -15.22 21.18 0.85
C VAL A 261 -16.70 20.89 1.02
N GLN A 262 -17.10 20.64 2.26
CA GLN A 262 -18.28 21.30 2.80
C GLN A 262 -17.77 22.53 3.56
N GLU A 263 -18.49 23.65 3.47
CA GLU A 263 -18.00 25.03 3.54
C GLU A 263 -17.33 25.53 4.85
N THR A 264 -16.96 24.67 5.81
CA THR A 264 -16.56 25.14 7.15
C THR A 264 -15.35 24.46 7.79
N TYR A 265 -14.70 23.46 7.16
CA TYR A 265 -13.58 22.78 7.81
C TYR A 265 -12.32 23.64 7.89
N VAL A 266 -11.92 23.97 9.12
CA VAL A 266 -10.70 24.72 9.47
C VAL A 266 -9.48 23.80 9.54
N ASP A 267 -9.68 22.53 9.95
CA ASP A 267 -8.59 21.55 10.08
C ASP A 267 -9.05 20.14 9.71
N ALA A 268 -8.14 19.30 9.20
CA ALA A 268 -8.38 17.89 8.95
C ALA A 268 -7.13 17.02 9.17
N VAL A 269 -7.32 15.87 9.81
CA VAL A 269 -6.25 14.96 10.22
C VAL A 269 -6.64 13.51 9.92
N GLN A 270 -5.71 12.72 9.39
CA GLN A 270 -5.92 11.29 9.17
C GLN A 270 -6.09 10.55 10.52
N THR A 271 -7.13 9.72 10.64
CA THR A 271 -7.44 9.00 11.89
C THR A 271 -6.54 7.78 12.13
N GLY A 272 -5.87 7.31 11.08
CA GLY A 272 -5.16 6.02 11.02
C GLY A 272 -5.99 4.91 10.36
N VAL A 273 -7.30 5.13 10.16
CA VAL A 273 -8.14 4.31 9.29
C VAL A 273 -8.09 4.91 7.88
N PRO A 274 -7.71 4.16 6.84
CA PRO A 274 -7.41 4.71 5.52
C PRO A 274 -8.46 5.71 5.01
N ASP A 275 -9.75 5.34 5.05
CA ASP A 275 -10.83 6.10 4.43
C ASP A 275 -11.62 6.97 5.40
N LEU A 276 -11.07 7.27 6.58
CA LEU A 276 -11.77 8.02 7.63
C LEU A 276 -10.94 9.19 8.13
N ILE A 277 -11.47 10.39 7.96
CA ILE A 277 -10.77 11.64 8.21
C ILE A 277 -11.44 12.35 9.39
N LYS A 278 -10.65 12.80 10.36
CA LYS A 278 -11.12 13.70 11.42
C LYS A 278 -11.08 15.13 10.91
N VAL A 279 -12.19 15.84 11.00
CA VAL A 279 -12.33 17.23 10.57
C VAL A 279 -12.72 18.12 11.75
N TYR A 280 -12.39 19.40 11.69
CA TYR A 280 -12.82 20.43 12.64
C TYR A 280 -13.44 21.59 11.87
N ASP A 281 -14.68 21.95 12.19
CA ASP A 281 -15.45 22.98 11.46
C ASP A 281 -15.60 24.31 12.21
N GLY A 282 -14.87 24.49 13.32
CA GLY A 282 -15.05 25.64 14.22
C GLY A 282 -16.02 25.38 15.36
N SER A 283 -17.00 24.47 15.23
CA SER A 283 -17.93 24.08 16.29
C SER A 283 -17.43 22.88 17.12
N GLY A 284 -16.55 22.07 16.53
CA GLY A 284 -16.00 20.87 17.15
C GLY A 284 -15.40 19.94 16.10
N TYR A 285 -14.85 18.82 16.56
CA TYR A 285 -14.39 17.73 15.72
C TYR A 285 -15.56 16.84 15.27
N GLY A 286 -15.45 16.32 14.06
CA GLY A 286 -16.30 15.32 13.45
C GLY A 286 -15.49 14.33 12.60
N LEU A 287 -16.18 13.44 11.88
CA LEU A 287 -15.57 12.46 10.98
C LEU A 287 -16.23 12.52 9.61
N VAL A 288 -15.42 12.43 8.56
CA VAL A 288 -15.87 12.29 7.16
C VAL A 288 -15.16 11.12 6.51
N ASP A 289 -15.76 10.55 5.46
CA ASP A 289 -15.09 9.54 4.65
C ASP A 289 -14.08 10.18 3.68
N SER A 290 -13.35 9.35 2.94
CA SER A 290 -12.38 9.81 1.94
C SER A 290 -12.98 10.68 0.83
N ASP A 291 -14.28 10.66 0.58
CA ASP A 291 -14.97 11.50 -0.40
C ASP A 291 -15.55 12.78 0.24
N GLY A 292 -15.33 12.99 1.54
CA GLY A 292 -15.82 14.14 2.31
C GLY A 292 -17.26 14.00 2.78
N LYS A 293 -17.87 12.82 2.65
CA LYS A 293 -19.22 12.58 3.16
C LYS A 293 -19.15 12.43 4.68
N GLN A 294 -20.04 13.12 5.37
CA GLN A 294 -20.14 13.03 6.84
C GLN A 294 -20.37 11.59 7.31
N VAL A 295 -19.50 11.14 8.21
CA VAL A 295 -19.58 9.88 8.95
C VAL A 295 -20.05 10.13 10.38
N LEU A 296 -19.52 11.20 11.01
CA LEU A 296 -19.95 11.67 12.33
C LEU A 296 -20.02 13.21 12.28
N PRO A 297 -21.15 13.84 12.66
CA PRO A 297 -21.26 15.30 12.67
C PRO A 297 -20.22 15.94 13.59
N CYS A 298 -19.81 17.16 13.25
CA CYS A 298 -19.00 17.98 14.12
C CYS A 298 -19.77 18.38 15.39
N GLY A 299 -19.05 18.58 16.48
CA GLY A 299 -19.60 18.96 17.79
C GLY A 299 -18.87 18.34 18.99
N TYR A 300 -17.87 17.51 18.75
CA TYR A 300 -17.06 16.90 19.80
C TYR A 300 -15.84 17.78 20.10
N SER A 301 -15.55 18.04 21.37
CA SER A 301 -14.32 18.74 21.77
C SER A 301 -13.06 17.92 21.49
N SER A 302 -13.18 16.59 21.43
CA SER A 302 -12.08 15.70 21.05
C SER A 302 -12.60 14.41 20.43
N ILE A 303 -11.87 13.91 19.43
CA ILE A 303 -12.00 12.54 18.93
C ILE A 303 -10.62 11.89 19.02
N SER A 304 -10.53 10.80 19.79
CA SER A 304 -9.28 10.06 19.98
C SER A 304 -8.81 9.40 18.68
N ARG A 305 -7.55 8.97 18.65
CA ARG A 305 -7.07 8.08 17.58
C ARG A 305 -7.91 6.80 17.57
N PHE A 306 -8.20 6.28 16.38
CA PHE A 306 -8.79 4.97 16.23
C PHE A 306 -7.77 3.88 16.59
N SER A 307 -8.16 2.96 17.48
CA SER A 307 -7.46 1.69 17.70
C SER A 307 -8.47 0.58 17.94
N ALA A 308 -8.13 -0.66 17.57
CA ALA A 308 -9.08 -1.79 17.60
C ALA A 308 -10.47 -1.43 17.00
N GLU A 309 -10.46 -0.62 15.92
CA GLU A 309 -11.65 -0.12 15.22
C GLU A 309 -12.62 0.73 16.05
N ARG A 310 -12.13 1.39 17.11
CA ARG A 310 -12.93 2.22 18.02
C ARG A 310 -12.23 3.54 18.33
N ALA A 311 -13.03 4.56 18.63
CA ALA A 311 -12.54 5.85 19.12
C ALA A 311 -13.50 6.44 20.16
N TRP A 312 -12.93 7.24 21.05
CA TRP A 312 -13.67 8.07 21.99
C TRP A 312 -13.97 9.42 21.37
N CYS A 313 -15.25 9.79 21.36
CA CYS A 313 -15.76 11.09 20.98
C CYS A 313 -16.27 11.79 22.24
N ILE A 314 -15.60 12.86 22.64
CA ILE A 314 -15.92 13.64 23.84
C ILE A 314 -16.62 14.91 23.39
N SER A 315 -17.88 15.07 23.76
CA SER A 315 -18.57 16.37 23.70
C SER A 315 -18.31 17.07 25.03
N GLY A 316 -18.09 18.39 25.05
CA GLY A 316 -17.74 19.14 26.28
C GLY A 316 -18.73 19.07 27.47
N GLY A 317 -19.78 18.25 27.38
CA GLY A 317 -20.64 17.89 28.49
C GLY A 317 -20.24 16.58 29.19
N ASP A 318 -21.23 15.98 29.86
CA ASP A 318 -21.07 14.85 30.79
C ASP A 318 -21.14 13.46 30.12
N THR A 319 -20.89 13.37 28.81
CA THR A 319 -20.98 12.11 28.07
C THR A 319 -19.77 11.87 27.18
N ALA A 320 -19.24 10.65 27.24
CA ALA A 320 -18.21 10.14 26.35
C ALA A 320 -18.80 9.04 25.46
N LEU A 321 -18.75 9.25 24.15
CA LEU A 321 -19.29 8.34 23.16
C LEU A 321 -18.19 7.45 22.60
N CYS A 322 -18.39 6.14 22.60
CA CYS A 322 -17.56 5.21 21.84
C CYS A 322 -18.20 4.98 20.46
N VAL A 323 -17.43 5.22 19.39
CA VAL A 323 -17.86 4.98 18.02
C VAL A 323 -16.96 3.98 17.30
N ASN A 324 -17.50 3.29 16.30
CA ASN A 324 -16.70 2.52 15.36
C ASN A 324 -16.30 3.37 14.13
N SER A 325 -15.54 2.79 13.19
CA SER A 325 -15.05 3.48 12.00
C SER A 325 -16.14 3.89 11.00
N ARG A 326 -17.36 3.36 11.16
CA ARG A 326 -18.56 3.79 10.42
C ARG A 326 -19.29 4.95 11.10
N GLY A 327 -18.77 5.47 12.21
CA GLY A 327 -19.42 6.52 13.01
C GLY A 327 -20.59 6.02 13.85
N GLU A 328 -20.84 4.71 13.89
CA GLU A 328 -21.94 4.14 14.66
C GLU A 328 -21.58 4.15 16.14
N LYS A 329 -22.55 4.58 16.97
CA LYS A 329 -22.46 4.45 18.44
C LYS A 329 -22.36 2.97 18.80
N VAL A 330 -21.34 2.63 19.58
CA VAL A 330 -21.19 1.30 20.18
C VAL A 330 -21.76 1.33 21.59
N PHE A 331 -21.24 2.24 22.42
CA PHE A 331 -21.75 2.50 23.76
C PHE A 331 -21.41 3.94 24.19
N GLU A 332 -21.96 4.38 25.30
CA GLU A 332 -21.62 5.67 25.90
C GLU A 332 -21.42 5.54 27.41
N LEU A 333 -20.61 6.42 27.97
CA LEU A 333 -20.35 6.50 29.39
C LEU A 333 -20.63 7.92 29.90
N ASP A 334 -21.02 8.02 31.16
CA ASP A 334 -20.97 9.28 31.90
C ASP A 334 -19.51 9.74 32.00
N SER A 335 -19.19 10.90 31.44
CA SER A 335 -17.84 11.47 31.45
C SER A 335 -17.50 12.22 32.73
N LYS A 336 -18.46 12.40 33.66
CA LYS A 336 -18.22 13.06 34.95
C LYS A 336 -17.10 12.37 35.72
N ASN A 337 -16.16 13.19 36.18
CA ASN A 337 -15.02 12.78 36.99
C ASN A 337 -14.15 11.69 36.33
N ILE A 338 -14.21 11.53 35.00
CA ILE A 338 -13.25 10.69 34.30
C ILE A 338 -11.93 11.46 34.21
N ASP A 339 -10.89 10.89 34.82
CA ASP A 339 -9.54 11.45 34.80
C ASP A 339 -8.86 11.15 33.46
N ARG A 340 -9.20 10.00 32.85
CA ARG A 340 -8.52 9.51 31.65
C ARG A 340 -9.29 8.44 30.90
N PHE A 341 -9.21 8.51 29.57
CA PHE A 341 -9.53 7.44 28.65
C PHE A 341 -8.24 6.86 28.08
N TRP A 342 -8.08 5.54 28.14
CA TRP A 342 -7.06 4.84 27.38
C TRP A 342 -7.60 4.46 26.00
N THR A 343 -6.68 4.14 25.09
CA THR A 343 -7.00 3.64 23.75
C THR A 343 -7.59 2.23 23.83
N PHE A 344 -8.30 1.83 22.78
CA PHE A 344 -8.89 0.50 22.69
C PHE A 344 -7.86 -0.56 22.30
N SER A 345 -7.98 -1.75 22.87
CA SER A 345 -7.30 -2.98 22.45
C SER A 345 -8.33 -4.00 21.96
N GLU A 346 -7.87 -5.19 21.55
CA GLU A 346 -8.78 -6.28 21.16
C GLU A 346 -9.66 -6.77 22.32
N GLU A 347 -9.25 -6.54 23.56
CA GLU A 347 -10.01 -6.90 24.76
C GLU A 347 -11.03 -5.83 25.18
N GLY A 348 -10.90 -4.58 24.70
CA GLY A 348 -11.78 -3.48 25.07
C GLY A 348 -11.03 -2.20 25.41
N THR A 349 -11.38 -1.53 26.50
CA THR A 349 -10.81 -0.22 26.88
C THR A 349 -10.77 -0.03 28.38
N ILE A 350 -10.00 0.96 28.81
CA ILE A 350 -9.80 1.28 30.22
C ILE A 350 -10.15 2.74 30.46
N VAL A 351 -10.88 2.98 31.55
CA VAL A 351 -11.26 4.31 32.00
C VAL A 351 -10.78 4.52 33.43
N GLY A 352 -10.15 5.67 33.67
CA GLY A 352 -9.70 6.11 34.98
C GLY A 352 -10.70 7.07 35.59
N ARG A 353 -11.18 6.77 36.81
CA ARG A 353 -12.07 7.64 37.58
C ARG A 353 -11.59 7.70 39.03
N SER A 354 -11.35 8.90 39.53
CA SER A 354 -10.83 9.16 40.88
C SER A 354 -9.60 8.32 41.23
N GLY A 355 -8.66 8.15 40.28
CA GLY A 355 -7.45 7.37 40.50
C GLY A 355 -7.61 5.85 40.35
N LEU A 356 -8.81 5.34 40.05
CA LEU A 356 -9.10 3.92 39.89
C LEU A 356 -9.40 3.56 38.43
N LEU A 357 -8.94 2.38 38.03
CA LEU A 357 -9.12 1.79 36.72
C LEU A 357 -10.38 0.93 36.70
N THR A 358 -11.20 1.15 35.67
CA THR A 358 -12.31 0.28 35.27
C THR A 358 -12.02 -0.25 33.89
N TYR A 359 -12.10 -1.57 33.72
CA TYR A 359 -11.90 -2.24 32.44
C TYR A 359 -13.26 -2.54 31.84
N TYR A 360 -13.43 -2.13 30.58
CA TYR A 360 -14.62 -2.37 29.78
C TYR A 360 -14.26 -3.29 28.63
N ASP A 361 -15.19 -4.17 28.25
CA ASP A 361 -15.07 -4.94 27.00
C ASP A 361 -15.35 -4.04 25.78
N ARG A 362 -15.40 -4.64 24.59
CA ARG A 362 -15.64 -3.92 23.33
C ARG A 362 -17.07 -3.38 23.19
N ASP A 363 -18.01 -3.89 23.96
CA ASP A 363 -19.43 -3.53 23.94
C ASP A 363 -19.80 -2.56 25.07
N GLY A 364 -18.84 -2.24 25.94
CA GLY A 364 -19.02 -1.30 27.05
C GLY A 364 -19.49 -1.97 28.35
N ASN A 365 -19.42 -3.30 28.46
CA ASN A 365 -19.71 -3.98 29.72
C ASN A 365 -18.46 -3.95 30.62
N ILE A 366 -18.68 -3.82 31.94
CA ILE A 366 -17.59 -3.82 32.91
C ILE A 366 -17.01 -5.24 33.01
N MET A 367 -15.75 -5.40 32.61
CA MET A 367 -14.96 -6.62 32.83
C MET A 367 -14.38 -6.64 34.24
N ILE A 368 -13.79 -5.52 34.66
CA ILE A 368 -13.18 -5.36 35.98
C ILE A 368 -13.67 -4.04 36.58
N PRO A 369 -14.42 -4.06 37.69
CA PRO A 369 -14.93 -2.86 38.33
C PRO A 369 -13.79 -2.02 38.95
N PRO A 370 -14.05 -0.75 39.32
CA PRO A 370 -13.06 0.14 39.92
C PRO A 370 -12.37 -0.52 41.13
N LYS A 371 -11.11 -0.90 40.97
CA LYS A 371 -10.36 -1.64 42.01
C LYS A 371 -8.88 -1.33 42.01
N TYR A 372 -8.27 -1.24 40.84
CA TYR A 372 -6.84 -1.05 40.69
C TYR A 372 -6.52 0.41 40.42
N ARG A 373 -5.34 0.86 40.84
CA ARG A 373 -4.85 2.21 40.60
C ARG A 373 -3.95 2.24 39.37
N TYR A 374 -4.10 3.29 38.56
CA TYR A 374 -3.09 3.62 37.57
C TYR A 374 -1.93 4.34 38.26
N VAL A 375 -0.71 4.05 37.82
CA VAL A 375 0.52 4.55 38.46
C VAL A 375 1.31 5.41 37.48
N ARG A 376 1.90 6.48 38.00
CA ARG A 376 2.82 7.31 37.23
C ARG A 376 4.19 6.64 37.13
N ASN A 377 4.82 6.72 35.97
CA ASN A 377 6.20 6.30 35.80
C ASN A 377 7.17 7.42 36.26
N ALA A 378 8.47 7.11 36.33
CA ALA A 378 9.49 8.05 36.79
C ALA A 378 9.61 9.31 35.91
N GLU A 379 9.17 9.23 34.66
CA GLU A 379 9.17 10.34 33.69
C GLU A 379 7.92 11.21 33.78
N GLY A 380 7.04 10.96 34.77
CA GLY A 380 5.79 11.70 34.98
C GLY A 380 4.63 11.28 34.07
N GLY A 381 4.87 10.35 33.13
CA GLY A 381 3.87 9.63 32.36
C GLY A 381 3.14 8.57 33.20
N TYR A 382 2.34 7.72 32.57
CA TYR A 382 1.61 6.65 33.24
C TYR A 382 2.00 5.30 32.66
N TYR A 383 2.08 4.29 33.51
CA TYR A 383 2.16 2.92 33.04
C TYR A 383 0.92 2.58 32.21
N ASP A 384 1.14 1.88 31.11
CA ASP A 384 0.09 1.37 30.23
C ASP A 384 -0.62 0.20 30.91
N PRO A 385 -1.89 0.36 31.36
CA PRO A 385 -2.63 -0.66 32.08
C PRO A 385 -3.34 -1.62 31.11
N SER A 386 -3.09 -1.53 29.80
CA SER A 386 -3.68 -2.39 28.77
C SER A 386 -3.22 -3.83 28.93
N PHE A 387 -4.08 -4.77 28.53
CA PHE A 387 -3.70 -6.18 28.50
C PHE A 387 -2.62 -6.39 27.43
N LYS A 388 -1.54 -7.07 27.82
CA LYS A 388 -0.48 -7.58 26.94
C LYS A 388 -0.36 -9.06 27.21
N ASN A 389 -0.61 -9.89 26.20
CA ASN A 389 -0.66 -11.35 26.33
C ASN A 389 -1.62 -11.81 27.45
N GLY A 390 -2.80 -11.19 27.53
CA GLY A 390 -3.85 -11.52 28.49
C GLY A 390 -3.61 -11.06 29.94
N ARG A 391 -2.57 -10.25 30.20
CA ARG A 391 -2.27 -9.70 31.53
C ARG A 391 -2.01 -8.19 31.47
N ALA A 392 -2.49 -7.46 32.46
CA ALA A 392 -2.23 -6.04 32.65
C ALA A 392 -1.43 -5.80 33.94
N ILE A 393 -0.50 -4.85 33.92
CA ILE A 393 0.23 -4.44 35.12
C ILE A 393 -0.62 -3.42 35.86
N VAL A 394 -0.87 -3.67 37.14
CA VAL A 394 -1.74 -2.85 37.97
C VAL A 394 -1.19 -2.72 39.38
N HIS A 395 -1.63 -1.68 40.10
CA HIS A 395 -1.33 -1.48 41.51
C HIS A 395 -2.60 -1.60 42.35
N ASN A 396 -2.61 -2.48 43.36
CA ASN A 396 -3.80 -2.74 44.18
C ASN A 396 -3.91 -1.86 45.45
N GLY A 397 -2.94 -0.96 45.66
CA GLY A 397 -2.83 -0.11 46.85
C GLY A 397 -1.71 -0.54 47.80
N SER A 398 -1.37 -1.83 47.83
CA SER A 398 -0.25 -2.38 48.64
C SER A 398 0.98 -2.72 47.81
N GLY A 399 0.82 -2.97 46.51
CA GLY A 399 1.93 -3.22 45.59
C GLY A 399 1.49 -3.50 44.16
N PHE A 400 2.50 -3.75 43.32
CA PHE A 400 2.32 -4.10 41.91
C PHE A 400 2.01 -5.60 41.72
N GLY A 401 1.28 -5.89 40.64
CA GLY A 401 1.02 -7.24 40.19
C GLY A 401 0.38 -7.26 38.81
N TYR A 402 0.06 -8.47 38.37
CA TYR A 402 -0.66 -8.71 37.13
C TYR A 402 -2.13 -8.96 37.41
N VAL A 403 -2.99 -8.44 36.56
CA VAL A 403 -4.41 -8.82 36.51
C VAL A 403 -4.73 -9.46 35.18
N ASP A 404 -5.47 -10.58 35.19
CA ASP A 404 -5.99 -11.20 33.97
C ASP A 404 -7.32 -10.56 33.53
N THR A 405 -7.85 -10.96 32.37
CA THR A 405 -9.11 -10.42 31.82
C THR A 405 -10.34 -10.73 32.67
N LYS A 406 -10.25 -11.64 33.65
CA LYS A 406 -11.31 -11.98 34.60
C LYS A 406 -11.17 -11.21 35.92
N GLY A 407 -10.13 -10.38 36.08
CA GLY A 407 -9.88 -9.63 37.31
C GLY A 407 -9.09 -10.39 38.37
N ASN A 408 -8.52 -11.56 38.06
CA ASN A 408 -7.70 -12.31 39.00
C ASN A 408 -6.33 -11.65 39.14
N PHE A 409 -5.97 -11.26 40.37
CA PHE A 409 -4.71 -10.60 40.68
C PHE A 409 -3.63 -11.60 41.09
N THR A 410 -2.46 -11.48 40.48
CA THR A 410 -1.24 -12.20 40.87
C THR A 410 -0.19 -11.17 41.32
N PRO A 411 0.22 -11.17 42.60
CA PRO A 411 1.28 -10.28 43.09
C PRO A 411 2.58 -10.46 42.30
N ALA A 412 3.27 -9.36 41.98
CA ALA A 412 4.58 -9.38 41.34
C ALA A 412 5.49 -8.34 42.01
N PRO A 413 6.13 -8.70 43.14
CA PRO A 413 6.89 -7.75 43.97
C PRO A 413 8.13 -7.18 43.28
N ASP A 414 8.58 -7.82 42.20
CA ASP A 414 9.77 -7.43 41.44
C ASP A 414 9.50 -6.29 40.42
N LEU A 415 8.24 -5.88 40.23
CA LEU A 415 7.83 -4.81 39.29
C LEU A 415 8.03 -3.38 39.84
N LYS A 416 8.92 -3.18 40.81
CA LYS A 416 9.09 -1.88 41.50
C LYS A 416 9.81 -0.83 40.66
#